data_AF-A0A1V4TNA7-F1
#
_entry.id   AF-A0A1V4TNA7-F1
#
_cell.length_a   1.000
_cell.length_b   1.000
_cell.length_c   1.000
_cell.angle_alpha   90.00
_cell.angle_beta   90.00
_cell.angle_gamma   90.00
#
_symmetry.space_group_name_H-M   'P 1'
#
loop_
_entity.id
_entity.type
_entity.pdbx_description
1 polymer ?
#
loop_
_entity_poly.entity_id
_entity_poly.type
_entity_poly.pdbx_seq_one_letter_code
_entity_poly.pdbx_strand_id
1 'polypeptide(L)'
;MESSMIQFRTGTTLADHTAPEITGPAGPIIHIEHITKIFGDRVKTVTAVDDISFDVNRGEIFGLLGPNGAGKSTLIRILTTLLRPTNGKAYVDRYEVTASPEKIRSIIGVCPQNSTLDVELTAYDNLAFYGKLVDVPDERLDTRIWELLEMTGLAERAHTRVATFSGGMRRKLEIVRAFIHHPLILFLDEPTIGLDPEARREVWQQIATLNREKTTIILTTHYMDEAEKLCDRIAFVDKGRLISLDTTDNLRKQIPAGDLIEIGTDTMNDAVLEEIRGTGMIISVSFRGGILHISAKNGSTVLPIIVSVLERHSIVMKSIAIRRPSLEDVFIYLTGKNLDDGNTTATVSGQRGNRK
;
A
#
# COMPACT_ATOMS: atom_id res chain seq x y z
N MET A 1 -1.86 -21.93 -71.07
CA MET A 1 -2.48 -23.09 -70.37
C MET A 1 -2.52 -22.71 -68.89
N GLU A 2 -3.30 -21.72 -68.46
CA GLU A 2 -4.76 -21.72 -68.35
C GLU A 2 -5.35 -23.03 -67.82
N SER A 3 -5.75 -23.00 -66.54
CA SER A 3 -6.87 -23.72 -65.91
C SER A 3 -6.95 -23.24 -64.44
N SER A 4 -7.70 -22.16 -64.14
CA SER A 4 -9.07 -22.16 -63.59
C SER A 4 -9.19 -22.85 -62.22
N MET A 5 -9.24 -22.06 -61.14
CA MET A 5 -10.45 -21.68 -60.39
C MET A 5 -11.17 -22.86 -59.69
N ILE A 6 -11.03 -22.93 -58.36
CA ILE A 6 -12.09 -23.36 -57.45
C ILE A 6 -12.04 -22.43 -56.22
N GLN A 7 -13.04 -21.55 -56.09
CA GLN A 7 -13.39 -20.88 -54.84
C GLN A 7 -14.37 -21.75 -54.07
N PHE A 8 -14.11 -21.96 -52.78
CA PHE A 8 -15.16 -22.16 -51.78
C PHE A 8 -14.82 -21.34 -50.54
N ARG A 9 -15.65 -20.32 -50.27
CA ARG A 9 -15.78 -19.67 -48.97
C ARG A 9 -16.63 -20.56 -48.07
N THR A 10 -16.18 -20.79 -46.84
CA THR A 10 -16.96 -20.72 -45.59
C THR A 10 -16.10 -21.25 -44.46
N GLY A 11 -15.88 -20.44 -43.42
CA GLY A 11 -15.11 -20.84 -42.25
C GLY A 11 -14.79 -19.65 -41.38
N THR A 12 -15.83 -19.07 -40.78
CA THR A 12 -15.72 -18.15 -39.65
C THR A 12 -15.03 -18.92 -38.52
N THR A 13 -13.74 -18.72 -38.33
CA THR A 13 -13.00 -19.33 -37.23
C THR A 13 -12.50 -18.21 -36.33
N LEU A 14 -13.21 -18.09 -35.21
CA LEU A 14 -12.77 -17.66 -33.88
C LEU A 14 -11.67 -16.61 -33.87
N ALA A 15 -12.07 -15.39 -33.47
CA ALA A 15 -11.16 -14.34 -33.05
C ALA A 15 -10.11 -14.92 -32.09
N ASP A 16 -8.86 -14.95 -32.55
CA ASP A 16 -7.68 -15.05 -31.71
C ASP A 16 -7.77 -13.93 -30.67
N HIS A 17 -8.11 -14.29 -29.44
CA HIS A 17 -7.82 -13.46 -28.28
C HIS A 17 -6.31 -13.59 -28.00
N THR A 18 -5.48 -12.99 -28.86
CA THR A 18 -4.09 -12.72 -28.53
C THR A 18 -4.07 -11.89 -27.25
N ALA A 19 -3.54 -12.47 -26.17
CA ALA A 19 -3.14 -11.72 -24.98
C ALA A 19 -2.29 -10.52 -25.44
N PRO A 20 -2.47 -9.33 -24.87
CA PRO A 20 -1.66 -8.19 -25.28
C PRO A 20 -0.19 -8.51 -25.04
N GLU A 21 0.73 -7.92 -25.81
CA GLU A 21 2.18 -8.00 -25.63
C GLU A 21 2.60 -7.30 -24.31
N ILE A 22 2.11 -7.80 -23.18
CA ILE A 22 2.44 -7.37 -21.80
C ILE A 22 3.75 -8.04 -21.36
N THR A 23 4.20 -9.05 -22.11
CA THR A 23 5.19 -10.04 -21.65
C THR A 23 6.48 -9.97 -22.46
N GLY A 24 7.34 -9.04 -22.04
CA GLY A 24 8.76 -9.01 -22.37
C GLY A 24 9.57 -8.57 -21.15
N PRO A 25 10.92 -8.61 -21.19
CA PRO A 25 11.76 -8.07 -20.12
C PRO A 25 11.51 -6.58 -19.82
N ALA A 26 10.80 -5.86 -20.70
CA ALA A 26 10.41 -4.46 -20.55
C ALA A 26 8.95 -4.22 -20.13
N GLY A 27 8.12 -5.27 -20.00
CA GLY A 27 6.71 -5.16 -19.58
C GLY A 27 6.54 -5.13 -18.06
N PRO A 28 5.35 -4.73 -17.57
CA PRO A 28 5.06 -4.72 -16.13
C PRO A 28 5.16 -6.12 -15.54
N ILE A 29 5.54 -6.21 -14.27
CA ILE A 29 5.66 -7.49 -13.55
C ILE A 29 4.33 -7.92 -12.92
N ILE A 30 3.43 -6.97 -12.66
CA ILE A 30 2.04 -7.23 -12.32
C ILE A 30 1.18 -6.37 -13.23
N HIS A 31 0.20 -7.00 -13.88
CA HIS A 31 -0.80 -6.34 -14.69
C HIS A 31 -2.19 -6.74 -14.20
N ILE A 32 -3.05 -5.75 -13.93
CA ILE A 32 -4.39 -5.95 -13.39
C ILE A 32 -5.41 -5.31 -14.33
N GLU A 33 -6.40 -6.10 -14.75
CA GLU A 33 -7.49 -5.70 -15.65
C GLU A 33 -8.84 -5.90 -14.96
N HIS A 34 -9.49 -4.81 -14.57
CA HIS A 34 -10.88 -4.77 -14.11
C HIS A 34 -11.19 -5.79 -12.98
N ILE A 35 -10.24 -5.98 -12.05
CA ILE A 35 -10.41 -6.95 -10.98
C ILE A 35 -11.53 -6.50 -10.05
N THR A 36 -12.50 -7.39 -9.87
CA THR A 36 -13.60 -7.22 -8.92
C THR A 36 -13.68 -8.45 -8.03
N LYS A 37 -13.87 -8.23 -6.73
CA LYS A 37 -14.12 -9.28 -5.75
C LYS A 37 -15.32 -8.96 -4.89
N ILE A 38 -16.33 -9.81 -5.00
CA ILE A 38 -17.55 -9.77 -4.20
C ILE A 38 -17.53 -10.96 -3.24
N PHE A 39 -17.75 -10.69 -1.96
CA PHE A 39 -18.02 -11.68 -0.94
C PHE A 39 -19.50 -11.60 -0.57
N GLY A 40 -20.17 -12.73 -0.47
CA GLY A 40 -21.54 -12.71 0.00
C GLY A 40 -22.25 -14.02 -0.17
N ASP A 41 -23.35 -14.12 0.54
CA ASP A 41 -24.35 -15.17 0.41
C ASP A 41 -25.70 -14.54 0.00
N ARG A 42 -26.81 -15.26 0.19
CA ARG A 42 -28.15 -14.77 -0.16
C ARG A 42 -28.62 -13.56 0.67
N VAL A 43 -27.98 -13.26 1.81
CA VAL A 43 -28.46 -12.27 2.78
C VAL A 43 -27.63 -10.99 2.72
N LYS A 44 -26.32 -11.10 2.50
CA LYS A 44 -25.45 -9.92 2.44
C LYS A 44 -24.34 -10.08 1.41
N THR A 45 -24.21 -9.10 0.54
CA THR A 45 -23.14 -8.97 -0.45
C THR A 45 -22.27 -7.76 -0.13
N VAL A 46 -20.95 -7.95 -0.17
CA VAL A 46 -19.93 -6.93 0.05
C VAL A 46 -18.96 -6.98 -1.11
N THR A 47 -18.86 -5.88 -1.86
CA THR A 47 -17.82 -5.69 -2.87
C THR A 47 -16.55 -5.20 -2.18
N ALA A 48 -15.55 -6.07 -2.06
CA ALA A 48 -14.29 -5.76 -1.39
C ALA A 48 -13.25 -5.15 -2.34
N VAL A 49 -13.31 -5.51 -3.62
CA VAL A 49 -12.54 -4.89 -4.71
C VAL A 49 -13.51 -4.64 -5.86
N ASP A 50 -13.46 -3.46 -6.44
CA ASP A 50 -14.44 -2.93 -7.39
C ASP A 50 -13.72 -2.28 -8.56
N ASP A 51 -13.57 -3.05 -9.65
CA ASP A 51 -13.05 -2.59 -10.94
C ASP A 51 -11.65 -1.95 -10.89
N ILE A 52 -10.71 -2.58 -10.19
CA ILE A 52 -9.33 -2.08 -10.09
C ILE A 52 -8.51 -2.53 -11.31
N SER A 53 -7.82 -1.57 -11.93
CA SER A 53 -6.82 -1.80 -12.99
C SER A 53 -5.57 -0.96 -12.75
N PHE A 54 -4.39 -1.58 -12.80
CA PHE A 54 -3.09 -0.88 -12.77
C PHE A 54 -1.93 -1.82 -13.10
N ASP A 55 -0.76 -1.22 -13.29
CA ASP A 55 0.52 -1.89 -13.53
C ASP A 55 1.56 -1.61 -12.44
N VAL A 56 2.34 -2.65 -12.13
CA VAL A 56 3.56 -2.57 -11.29
C VAL A 56 4.78 -2.86 -12.15
N ASN A 57 5.78 -2.00 -12.07
CA ASN A 57 7.04 -2.14 -12.81
C ASN A 57 7.97 -3.17 -12.15
N ARG A 58 8.89 -3.73 -12.93
CA ARG A 58 9.96 -4.61 -12.42
C ARG A 58 10.92 -3.82 -11.52
N GLY A 59 11.20 -4.37 -10.34
CA GLY A 59 12.19 -3.85 -9.41
C GLY A 59 11.78 -2.62 -8.62
N GLU A 60 10.53 -2.16 -8.73
CA GLU A 60 10.02 -1.06 -7.90
C GLU A 60 9.47 -1.58 -6.56
N ILE A 61 9.45 -0.70 -5.56
CA ILE A 61 8.66 -0.88 -4.35
C ILE A 61 7.32 -0.17 -4.56
N PHE A 62 6.26 -0.95 -4.65
CA PHE A 62 4.91 -0.48 -4.91
C PHE A 62 4.04 -0.54 -3.64
N GLY A 63 3.51 0.61 -3.23
CA GLY A 63 2.66 0.74 -2.06
C GLY A 63 1.18 0.69 -2.40
N LEU A 64 0.44 -0.25 -1.81
CA LEU A 64 -1.02 -0.20 -1.73
C LEU A 64 -1.42 0.48 -0.43
N LEU A 65 -1.98 1.68 -0.53
CA LEU A 65 -2.22 2.56 0.61
C LEU A 65 -3.69 2.92 0.73
N GLY A 66 -4.23 2.84 1.94
CA GLY A 66 -5.64 3.09 2.17
C GLY A 66 -6.09 2.64 3.55
N PRO A 67 -7.32 2.95 3.99
CA PRO A 67 -7.78 2.63 5.32
C PRO A 67 -8.03 1.12 5.49
N ASN A 68 -8.28 0.72 6.73
CA ASN A 68 -8.73 -0.64 7.01
C ASN A 68 -10.06 -0.91 6.28
N GLY A 69 -10.17 -2.09 5.66
CA GLY A 69 -11.33 -2.44 4.86
C GLY A 69 -11.36 -1.85 3.44
N ALA A 70 -10.32 -1.11 3.00
CA ALA A 70 -10.26 -0.57 1.64
C ALA A 70 -10.11 -1.64 0.52
N GLY A 71 -9.87 -2.90 0.85
CA GLY A 71 -9.70 -3.99 -0.13
C GLY A 71 -8.25 -4.41 -0.42
N LYS A 72 -7.26 -3.75 0.20
CA LYS A 72 -5.81 -4.00 0.00
C LYS A 72 -5.42 -5.48 0.15
N SER A 73 -5.69 -6.07 1.33
CA SER A 73 -5.36 -7.48 1.59
C SER A 73 -6.20 -8.44 0.74
N THR A 74 -7.39 -8.05 0.30
CA THR A 74 -8.17 -8.85 -0.66
C THR A 74 -7.48 -8.90 -2.02
N LEU A 75 -6.97 -7.77 -2.50
CA LEU A 75 -6.21 -7.70 -3.75
C LEU A 75 -4.90 -8.49 -3.65
N ILE A 76 -4.14 -8.34 -2.56
CA ILE A 76 -2.93 -9.16 -2.30
C ILE A 76 -3.26 -10.66 -2.34
N ARG A 77 -4.34 -11.09 -1.69
CA ARG A 77 -4.76 -12.51 -1.70
C ARG A 77 -5.12 -13.00 -3.09
N ILE A 78 -5.63 -12.14 -3.96
CA ILE A 78 -5.86 -12.48 -5.37
C ILE A 78 -4.53 -12.67 -6.08
N LEU A 79 -3.64 -11.67 -6.02
CA LEU A 79 -2.32 -11.71 -6.68
C LEU A 79 -1.43 -12.87 -6.19
N THR A 80 -1.59 -13.28 -4.94
CA THR A 80 -0.87 -14.41 -4.32
C THR A 80 -1.57 -15.76 -4.52
N THR A 81 -2.60 -15.82 -5.36
CA THR A 81 -3.36 -17.04 -5.71
C THR A 81 -4.21 -17.64 -4.58
N LEU A 82 -4.27 -16.97 -3.42
CA LEU A 82 -5.04 -17.40 -2.26
C LEU A 82 -6.55 -17.14 -2.39
N LEU A 83 -6.95 -16.32 -3.37
CA LEU A 83 -8.33 -15.96 -3.61
C LEU A 83 -8.57 -15.81 -5.12
N ARG A 84 -9.67 -16.37 -5.63
CA ARG A 84 -10.08 -16.12 -7.01
C ARG A 84 -10.87 -14.81 -7.11
N PRO A 85 -10.60 -13.96 -8.12
CA PRO A 85 -11.45 -12.80 -8.39
C PRO A 85 -12.86 -13.25 -8.79
N THR A 86 -13.84 -12.36 -8.64
CA THR A 86 -15.20 -12.57 -9.15
C THR A 86 -15.29 -12.20 -10.62
N ASN A 87 -14.58 -11.13 -11.03
CA ASN A 87 -14.46 -10.72 -12.43
C ASN A 87 -13.08 -10.08 -12.67
N GLY A 88 -12.71 -9.92 -13.94
CA GLY A 88 -11.42 -9.36 -14.34
C GLY A 88 -10.31 -10.39 -14.41
N LYS A 89 -9.10 -9.93 -14.76
CA LYS A 89 -7.90 -10.76 -14.89
C LYS A 89 -6.72 -10.09 -14.21
N ALA A 90 -5.80 -10.91 -13.73
CA ALA A 90 -4.55 -10.44 -13.18
C ALA A 90 -3.42 -11.34 -13.66
N TYR A 91 -2.29 -10.74 -13.95
CA TYR A 91 -1.09 -11.42 -14.41
C TYR A 91 0.05 -11.09 -13.46
N VAL A 92 0.82 -12.10 -13.09
CA VAL A 92 2.02 -12.01 -12.28
C VAL A 92 3.16 -12.60 -13.11
N ASP A 93 4.14 -11.76 -13.43
CA ASP A 93 5.08 -11.98 -14.53
C ASP A 93 4.31 -12.31 -15.83
N ARG A 94 4.56 -13.48 -16.44
CA ARG A 94 3.85 -13.95 -17.64
C ARG A 94 2.65 -14.85 -17.34
N TYR A 95 2.30 -15.05 -16.06
CA TYR A 95 1.33 -16.04 -15.64
C TYR A 95 0.02 -15.38 -15.22
N GLU A 96 -1.09 -15.84 -15.78
CA GLU A 96 -2.42 -15.42 -15.33
C GLU A 96 -2.75 -16.11 -13.99
N VAL A 97 -3.26 -15.33 -13.02
CA VAL A 97 -3.48 -15.72 -11.62
C VAL A 97 -4.37 -16.94 -11.46
N THR A 98 -5.46 -17.05 -12.23
CA THR A 98 -6.42 -18.16 -12.10
C THR A 98 -6.01 -19.40 -12.89
N ALA A 99 -5.24 -19.24 -13.96
CA ALA A 99 -4.83 -20.31 -14.87
C ALA A 99 -3.48 -20.96 -14.50
N SER A 100 -2.57 -20.23 -13.84
CA SER A 100 -1.20 -20.71 -13.55
C SER A 100 -0.76 -20.48 -12.09
N PRO A 101 -1.55 -20.87 -11.08
CA PRO A 101 -1.27 -20.49 -9.70
C PRO A 101 0.00 -21.13 -9.12
N GLU A 102 0.36 -22.35 -9.52
CA GLU A 102 1.59 -23.03 -9.07
C GLU A 102 2.85 -22.33 -9.57
N LYS A 103 2.87 -21.92 -10.84
CA LYS A 103 4.00 -21.18 -11.41
C LYS A 103 4.18 -19.84 -10.72
N ILE A 104 3.08 -19.17 -10.39
CA ILE A 104 3.11 -17.92 -9.63
C ILE A 104 3.69 -18.16 -8.24
N ARG A 105 3.20 -19.16 -7.49
CA ARG A 105 3.74 -19.47 -6.15
C ARG A 105 5.24 -19.77 -6.15
N SER A 106 5.79 -20.34 -7.22
CA SER A 106 7.23 -20.59 -7.34
C SER A 106 8.09 -19.33 -7.52
N ILE A 107 7.50 -18.21 -7.96
CA ILE A 107 8.24 -16.96 -8.24
C ILE A 107 7.91 -15.81 -7.27
N ILE A 108 6.99 -16.03 -6.32
CA ILE A 108 6.59 -15.03 -5.33
C ILE A 108 7.00 -15.44 -3.91
N GLY A 109 7.30 -14.46 -3.08
CA GLY A 109 7.39 -14.58 -1.63
C GLY A 109 6.21 -13.88 -0.98
N VAL A 110 5.66 -14.43 0.10
CA VAL A 110 4.52 -13.84 0.81
C VAL A 110 4.79 -13.76 2.30
N CYS A 111 4.77 -12.55 2.82
CA CYS A 111 4.80 -12.23 4.26
C CYS A 111 3.40 -11.71 4.66
N PRO A 112 2.52 -12.56 5.22
CA PRO A 112 1.17 -12.16 5.60
C PRO A 112 1.15 -11.21 6.81
N GLN A 113 0.01 -10.59 7.09
CA GLN A 113 -0.16 -9.72 8.27
C GLN A 113 0.02 -10.49 9.59
N ASN A 114 -0.59 -11.68 9.69
CA ASN A 114 -0.47 -12.53 10.87
C ASN A 114 0.76 -13.42 10.77
N SER A 115 1.55 -13.49 11.84
CA SER A 115 2.75 -14.33 11.83
C SER A 115 2.41 -15.80 11.64
N THR A 116 3.21 -16.43 10.78
CA THR A 116 3.12 -17.84 10.39
C THR A 116 4.39 -18.61 10.76
N LEU A 117 5.24 -18.03 11.62
CA LEU A 117 6.41 -18.71 12.16
C LEU A 117 6.00 -19.77 13.19
N ASP A 118 6.72 -20.89 13.20
CA ASP A 118 6.61 -21.85 14.27
C ASP A 118 7.43 -21.36 15.46
N VAL A 119 6.72 -21.01 16.54
CA VAL A 119 7.34 -20.46 17.76
C VAL A 119 8.13 -21.52 18.54
N GLU A 120 7.86 -22.80 18.32
CA GLU A 120 8.58 -23.90 18.94
C GLU A 120 9.91 -24.19 18.27
N LEU A 121 10.06 -23.84 16.99
CA LEU A 121 11.30 -24.00 16.24
C LEU A 121 12.30 -22.86 16.50
N THR A 122 13.58 -23.12 16.22
CA THR A 122 14.60 -22.07 16.20
C THR A 122 14.47 -21.17 14.97
N ALA A 123 15.19 -20.04 14.95
CA ALA A 123 15.20 -19.19 13.76
C ALA A 123 15.76 -19.92 12.54
N TYR A 124 16.85 -20.68 12.73
CA TYR A 124 17.44 -21.54 11.72
C TYR A 124 16.43 -22.58 11.22
N ASP A 125 15.79 -23.31 12.14
CA ASP A 125 14.86 -24.39 11.78
C ASP A 125 13.61 -23.87 11.04
N ASN A 126 13.11 -22.68 11.40
CA ASN A 126 12.02 -22.03 10.66
C ASN A 126 12.41 -21.78 9.20
N LEU A 127 13.63 -21.29 8.96
CA LEU A 127 14.13 -21.03 7.61
C LEU A 127 14.42 -22.33 6.86
N ALA A 128 15.06 -23.30 7.51
CA ALA A 128 15.35 -24.60 6.92
C ALA A 128 14.07 -25.36 6.52
N PHE A 129 13.06 -25.37 7.39
CA PHE A 129 11.77 -25.99 7.11
C PHE A 129 11.10 -25.34 5.89
N TYR A 130 11.01 -24.01 5.87
CA TYR A 130 10.37 -23.32 4.76
C TYR A 130 11.17 -23.41 3.46
N GLY A 131 12.50 -23.34 3.51
CA GLY A 131 13.36 -23.49 2.35
C GLY A 131 13.18 -24.84 1.65
N LYS A 132 13.04 -25.91 2.42
CA LYS A 132 12.70 -27.24 1.88
C LYS A 132 11.28 -27.29 1.30
N LEU A 133 10.32 -26.62 1.93
CA LEU A 133 8.94 -26.55 1.44
C LEU A 133 8.82 -25.86 0.07
N VAL A 134 9.72 -24.92 -0.23
CA VAL A 134 9.76 -24.18 -1.50
C VAL A 134 10.90 -24.65 -2.43
N ASP A 135 11.40 -25.87 -2.23
CA ASP A 135 12.38 -26.55 -3.07
C ASP A 135 13.71 -25.78 -3.28
N VAL A 136 14.20 -25.07 -2.25
CA VAL A 136 15.58 -24.55 -2.26
C VAL A 136 16.55 -25.74 -2.26
N PRO A 137 17.52 -25.82 -3.20
CA PRO A 137 18.47 -26.93 -3.24
C PRO A 137 19.26 -27.08 -1.94
N ASP A 138 19.34 -28.31 -1.43
CA ASP A 138 20.01 -28.62 -0.15
C ASP A 138 21.47 -28.12 -0.13
N GLU A 139 22.18 -28.13 -1.27
CA GLU A 139 23.58 -27.66 -1.34
C GLU A 139 23.72 -26.15 -1.13
N ARG A 140 22.63 -25.38 -1.29
CA ARG A 140 22.62 -23.91 -1.12
C ARG A 140 21.83 -23.46 0.10
N LEU A 141 20.98 -24.32 0.65
CA LEU A 141 20.03 -23.94 1.69
C LEU A 141 20.74 -23.43 2.95
N ASP A 142 21.77 -24.12 3.45
CA ASP A 142 22.47 -23.70 4.66
C ASP A 142 23.14 -22.32 4.51
N THR A 143 23.90 -22.13 3.41
CA THR A 143 24.51 -20.83 3.10
C THR A 143 23.45 -19.73 3.00
N ARG A 144 22.35 -20.00 2.31
CA ARG A 144 21.25 -19.05 2.15
C ARG A 144 20.59 -18.68 3.48
N ILE A 145 20.43 -19.64 4.40
CA ILE A 145 19.89 -19.38 5.74
C ILE A 145 20.79 -18.41 6.50
N TRP A 146 22.11 -18.66 6.51
CA TRP A 146 23.06 -17.80 7.21
C TRP A 146 23.11 -16.38 6.64
N GLU A 147 23.14 -16.22 5.32
CA GLU A 147 23.05 -14.90 4.66
C GLU A 147 21.84 -14.10 5.13
N LEU A 148 20.67 -14.75 5.22
CA LEU A 148 19.43 -14.11 5.64
C LEU A 148 19.37 -13.79 7.13
N LEU A 149 19.96 -14.65 7.96
CA LEU A 149 20.11 -14.40 9.39
C LEU A 149 21.09 -13.25 9.67
N GLU A 150 22.17 -13.15 8.90
CA GLU A 150 23.08 -12.00 8.97
C GLU A 150 22.38 -10.71 8.55
N MET A 151 21.66 -10.73 7.43
CA MET A 151 20.93 -9.55 6.94
C MET A 151 19.90 -9.02 7.95
N THR A 152 19.30 -9.90 8.77
CA THR A 152 18.33 -9.51 9.80
C THR A 152 18.96 -9.11 11.14
N GLY A 153 20.27 -9.32 11.30
CA GLY A 153 20.96 -9.20 12.58
C GLY A 153 20.59 -10.29 13.58
N LEU A 154 20.14 -11.46 13.10
CA LEU A 154 19.67 -12.59 13.92
C LEU A 154 20.63 -13.78 13.94
N ALA A 155 21.80 -13.69 13.29
CA ALA A 155 22.79 -14.77 13.22
C ALA A 155 23.20 -15.33 14.60
N GLU A 156 23.49 -14.48 15.58
CA GLU A 156 23.84 -14.92 16.94
C GLU A 156 22.68 -15.63 17.67
N ARG A 157 21.45 -15.45 17.19
CA ARG A 157 20.24 -16.08 17.74
C ARG A 157 19.67 -17.16 16.83
N ALA A 158 20.44 -17.64 15.85
CA ALA A 158 20.02 -18.67 14.89
C ALA A 158 19.39 -19.90 15.58
N HIS A 159 20.03 -20.40 16.64
CA HIS A 159 19.60 -21.59 17.38
C HIS A 159 18.72 -21.28 18.60
N THR A 160 18.18 -20.06 18.69
CA THR A 160 17.24 -19.67 19.75
C THR A 160 15.80 -19.89 19.28
N ARG A 161 14.93 -20.41 20.15
CA ARG A 161 13.50 -20.62 19.84
C ARG A 161 12.78 -19.30 19.58
N VAL A 162 11.99 -19.24 18.51
CA VAL A 162 11.27 -18.04 18.07
C VAL A 162 10.25 -17.55 19.10
N ALA A 163 9.75 -18.42 19.98
CA ALA A 163 8.94 -18.03 21.14
C ALA A 163 9.58 -16.92 22.00
N THR A 164 10.92 -16.84 22.06
CA THR A 164 11.64 -15.84 22.86
C THR A 164 11.95 -14.54 22.11
N PHE A 165 11.61 -14.45 20.82
CA PHE A 165 11.86 -13.27 20.00
C PHE A 165 10.84 -12.16 20.28
N SER A 166 11.27 -10.91 20.20
CA SER A 166 10.37 -9.75 20.18
C SER A 166 9.53 -9.73 18.91
N GLY A 167 8.46 -8.93 18.87
CA GLY A 167 7.62 -8.77 17.67
C GLY A 167 8.44 -8.35 16.45
N GLY A 168 9.33 -7.36 16.61
CA GLY A 168 10.23 -6.90 15.55
C GLY A 168 11.16 -7.99 15.04
N MET A 169 11.78 -8.76 15.94
CA MET A 169 12.63 -9.89 15.55
C MET A 169 11.87 -10.97 14.76
N ARG A 170 10.67 -11.34 15.22
CA ARG A 170 9.81 -12.29 14.49
C ARG A 170 9.47 -11.76 13.10
N ARG A 171 9.14 -10.46 13.00
CA ARG A 171 8.80 -9.85 11.72
C ARG A 171 9.97 -9.84 10.74
N LYS A 172 11.17 -9.49 11.20
CA LYS A 172 12.39 -9.55 10.37
C LYS A 172 12.65 -10.96 9.84
N LEU A 173 12.52 -11.98 10.70
CA LEU A 173 12.69 -13.38 10.34
C LEU A 173 11.63 -13.84 9.32
N GLU A 174 10.38 -13.43 9.49
CA GLU A 174 9.29 -13.80 8.59
C GLU A 174 9.47 -13.22 7.18
N ILE A 175 9.93 -11.97 7.09
CA ILE A 175 10.23 -11.32 5.81
C ILE A 175 11.34 -12.09 5.07
N VAL A 176 12.44 -12.47 5.73
CA VAL A 176 13.48 -13.25 5.05
C VAL A 176 13.07 -14.66 4.72
N ARG A 177 12.22 -15.28 5.54
CA ARG A 177 11.66 -16.60 5.25
C ARG A 177 10.90 -16.56 3.93
N ALA A 178 10.08 -15.53 3.69
CA ALA A 178 9.38 -15.32 2.43
C ALA A 178 10.33 -15.05 1.25
N PHE A 179 11.58 -14.67 1.51
CA PHE A 179 12.60 -14.37 0.51
C PHE A 179 13.62 -15.51 0.29
N ILE A 180 13.46 -16.64 0.96
CA ILE A 180 14.49 -17.69 1.03
C ILE A 180 14.84 -18.27 -0.34
N HIS A 181 13.84 -18.48 -1.20
CA HIS A 181 13.97 -18.98 -2.57
C HIS A 181 14.26 -17.90 -3.61
N HIS A 182 14.59 -16.68 -3.17
CA HIS A 182 14.90 -15.53 -4.04
C HIS A 182 13.79 -15.25 -5.07
N PRO A 183 12.57 -14.91 -4.59
CA PRO A 183 11.43 -14.66 -5.47
C PRO A 183 11.65 -13.42 -6.34
N LEU A 184 10.99 -13.39 -7.51
CA LEU A 184 10.94 -12.20 -8.36
C LEU A 184 10.12 -11.07 -7.72
N ILE A 185 9.14 -11.44 -6.90
CA ILE A 185 8.18 -10.53 -6.27
C ILE A 185 8.00 -10.90 -4.80
N LEU A 186 8.13 -9.93 -3.90
CA LEU A 186 7.84 -10.09 -2.48
C LEU A 186 6.59 -9.31 -2.08
N PHE A 187 5.58 -10.00 -1.58
CA PHE A 187 4.35 -9.40 -1.04
C PHE A 187 4.45 -9.27 0.48
N LEU A 188 4.23 -8.06 0.99
CA LEU A 188 4.27 -7.73 2.41
C LEU A 188 2.93 -7.12 2.84
N ASP A 189 2.11 -7.88 3.57
CA ASP A 189 0.82 -7.37 4.04
C ASP A 189 1.01 -6.72 5.43
N GLU A 190 0.96 -5.39 5.48
CA GLU A 190 1.22 -4.55 6.66
C GLU A 190 2.52 -4.94 7.39
N PRO A 191 3.70 -4.71 6.77
CA PRO A 191 4.98 -5.19 7.28
C PRO A 191 5.33 -4.67 8.68
N THR A 192 4.82 -3.51 9.07
CA THR A 192 5.23 -2.84 10.31
C THR A 192 4.12 -2.63 11.34
N ILE A 193 2.93 -3.22 11.13
CA ILE A 193 1.84 -3.10 12.09
C ILE A 193 2.22 -3.66 13.46
N GLY A 194 1.91 -2.91 14.51
CA GLY A 194 2.16 -3.33 15.90
C GLY A 194 3.63 -3.33 16.33
N LEU A 195 4.55 -2.82 15.50
CA LEU A 195 5.95 -2.64 15.87
C LEU A 195 6.20 -1.27 16.49
N ASP A 196 7.13 -1.23 17.45
CA ASP A 196 7.65 0.02 17.98
C ASP A 196 8.47 0.79 16.92
N PRO A 197 8.70 2.10 17.09
CA PRO A 197 9.37 2.92 16.08
C PRO A 197 10.78 2.47 15.68
N GLU A 198 11.53 1.82 16.58
CA GLU A 198 12.87 1.32 16.28
C GLU A 198 12.79 0.08 15.39
N ALA A 199 11.96 -0.90 15.77
CA ALA A 199 11.71 -2.09 14.97
C ALA A 199 11.13 -1.77 13.58
N ARG A 200 10.26 -0.75 13.44
CA ARG A 200 9.76 -0.29 12.13
C ARG A 200 10.90 0.14 11.22
N ARG A 201 11.85 0.93 11.73
CA ARG A 201 13.00 1.43 10.96
C ARG A 201 13.91 0.30 10.51
N GLU A 202 14.15 -0.69 11.36
CA GLU A 202 14.94 -1.87 10.99
C GLU A 202 14.26 -2.67 9.86
N VAL A 203 12.95 -2.89 9.95
CA VAL A 203 12.17 -3.55 8.89
C VAL A 203 12.23 -2.75 7.58
N TRP A 204 12.15 -1.43 7.64
CA TRP A 204 12.30 -0.58 6.44
C TRP A 204 13.67 -0.71 5.79
N GLN A 205 14.75 -0.72 6.59
CA GLN A 205 16.10 -0.93 6.08
C GLN A 205 16.27 -2.32 5.44
N GLN A 206 15.65 -3.34 6.03
CA GLN A 206 15.63 -4.69 5.49
C GLN A 206 14.90 -4.72 4.14
N ILE A 207 13.70 -4.15 4.04
CA ILE A 207 12.92 -4.06 2.79
C ILE A 207 13.72 -3.33 1.70
N ALA A 208 14.35 -2.21 2.04
CA ALA A 208 15.20 -1.47 1.12
C ALA A 208 16.47 -2.23 0.71
N THR A 209 16.96 -3.16 1.54
CA THR A 209 18.08 -4.06 1.18
C THR A 209 17.62 -5.12 0.18
N LEU A 210 16.46 -5.73 0.41
CA LEU A 210 15.87 -6.73 -0.48
C LEU A 210 15.56 -6.17 -1.87
N ASN A 211 15.07 -4.94 -1.96
CA ASN A 211 14.81 -4.29 -3.24
C ASN A 211 16.09 -3.93 -4.01
N ARG A 212 17.22 -3.67 -3.32
CA ARG A 212 18.51 -3.43 -3.99
C ARG A 212 18.99 -4.63 -4.81
N GLU A 213 18.52 -5.84 -4.49
CA GLU A 213 18.70 -7.05 -5.30
C GLU A 213 17.79 -7.11 -6.54
N LYS A 214 17.10 -6.01 -6.88
CA LYS A 214 16.14 -5.87 -8.00
C LYS A 214 14.85 -6.69 -7.85
N THR A 215 14.57 -7.16 -6.65
CA THR A 215 13.27 -7.74 -6.28
C THR A 215 12.18 -6.67 -6.35
N THR A 216 11.07 -6.97 -7.04
CA THR A 216 9.86 -6.14 -6.95
C THR A 216 9.19 -6.37 -5.60
N ILE A 217 8.85 -5.31 -4.88
CA ILE A 217 8.18 -5.44 -3.58
C ILE A 217 6.81 -4.79 -3.66
N ILE A 218 5.76 -5.50 -3.23
CA ILE A 218 4.42 -4.94 -3.07
C ILE A 218 4.12 -4.97 -1.58
N LEU A 219 3.90 -3.80 -1.00
CA LEU A 219 3.50 -3.69 0.39
C LEU A 219 2.12 -3.06 0.53
N THR A 220 1.32 -3.56 1.46
CA THR A 220 0.13 -2.86 1.92
C THR A 220 0.48 -2.12 3.18
N THR A 221 -0.04 -0.90 3.33
CA THR A 221 0.09 -0.17 4.57
C THR A 221 -1.05 0.82 4.73
N HIS A 222 -1.29 1.23 5.97
CA HIS A 222 -2.10 2.40 6.29
C HIS A 222 -1.23 3.54 6.86
N TYR A 223 0.09 3.35 6.92
CA TYR A 223 1.06 4.32 7.40
C TYR A 223 1.66 5.14 6.26
N MET A 224 1.43 6.45 6.28
CA MET A 224 1.92 7.38 5.26
C MET A 224 3.44 7.49 5.26
N ASP A 225 4.04 7.56 6.44
CA ASP A 225 5.50 7.66 6.61
C ASP A 225 6.23 6.45 6.01
N GLU A 226 5.67 5.24 6.14
CA GLU A 226 6.18 4.02 5.54
C GLU A 226 6.14 4.09 4.01
N ALA A 227 5.00 4.48 3.45
CA ALA A 227 4.85 4.58 2.01
C ALA A 227 5.77 5.65 1.42
N GLU A 228 5.86 6.83 2.05
CA GLU A 228 6.78 7.90 1.63
C GLU A 228 8.26 7.49 1.71
N LYS A 229 8.61 6.66 2.70
CA LYS A 229 10.00 6.26 2.93
C LYS A 229 10.47 5.16 1.98
N LEU A 230 9.57 4.24 1.61
CA LEU A 230 9.91 3.01 0.90
C LEU A 230 9.47 2.99 -0.56
N CYS A 231 8.29 3.53 -0.88
CA CYS A 231 7.65 3.25 -2.16
C CYS A 231 8.11 4.21 -3.26
N ASP A 232 8.39 3.66 -4.44
CA ASP A 232 8.62 4.43 -5.65
C ASP A 232 7.30 4.99 -6.20
N ARG A 233 6.25 4.15 -6.16
CA ARG A 233 4.89 4.47 -6.58
C ARG A 233 3.88 3.96 -5.56
N ILE A 234 2.80 4.71 -5.43
CA ILE A 234 1.76 4.47 -4.45
C ILE A 234 0.41 4.50 -5.16
N ALA A 235 -0.40 3.48 -4.90
CA ALA A 235 -1.80 3.41 -5.27
C ALA A 235 -2.66 3.67 -4.03
N PHE A 236 -3.42 4.76 -4.04
CA PHE A 236 -4.47 5.01 -3.07
C PHE A 236 -5.69 4.17 -3.39
N VAL A 237 -6.12 3.36 -2.43
CA VAL A 237 -7.29 2.51 -2.52
C VAL A 237 -8.28 2.91 -1.42
N ASP A 238 -9.53 3.16 -1.79
CA ASP A 238 -10.63 3.36 -0.85
C ASP A 238 -11.87 2.60 -1.34
N LYS A 239 -12.56 1.94 -0.40
CA LYS A 239 -13.78 1.14 -0.66
C LYS A 239 -13.69 0.22 -1.89
N GLY A 240 -12.54 -0.45 -2.04
CA GLY A 240 -12.29 -1.39 -3.13
C GLY A 240 -11.96 -0.75 -4.47
N ARG A 241 -11.84 0.58 -4.58
CA ARG A 241 -11.55 1.29 -5.82
C ARG A 241 -10.18 1.96 -5.79
N LEU A 242 -9.54 2.03 -6.95
CA LEU A 242 -8.33 2.83 -7.14
C LEU A 242 -8.73 4.31 -7.23
N ILE A 243 -8.20 5.13 -6.32
CA ILE A 243 -8.49 6.57 -6.24
C ILE A 243 -7.47 7.37 -7.05
N SER A 244 -6.19 7.05 -6.87
CA SER A 244 -5.09 7.68 -7.57
C SER A 244 -3.86 6.76 -7.51
N LEU A 245 -2.98 6.88 -8.50
CA LEU A 245 -1.75 6.10 -8.57
C LEU A 245 -0.67 6.95 -9.22
N ASP A 246 0.39 7.25 -8.47
CA ASP A 246 1.57 7.92 -9.02
C ASP A 246 2.78 7.75 -8.07
N THR A 247 3.90 8.37 -8.43
CA THR A 247 5.01 8.63 -7.52
C THR A 247 4.58 9.57 -6.39
N THR A 248 5.22 9.46 -5.23
CA THR A 248 4.95 10.32 -4.06
C THR A 248 4.96 11.81 -4.41
N ASP A 249 5.91 12.26 -5.22
CA ASP A 249 6.03 13.67 -5.60
C ASP A 249 4.91 14.12 -6.55
N ASN A 250 4.43 13.26 -7.43
CA ASN A 250 3.31 13.60 -8.31
C ASN A 250 1.97 13.55 -7.57
N LEU A 251 1.79 12.61 -6.64
CA LEU A 251 0.62 12.57 -5.76
C LEU A 251 0.49 13.88 -4.98
N ARG A 252 1.60 14.40 -4.41
CA ARG A 252 1.60 15.69 -3.70
C ARG A 252 1.16 16.88 -4.57
N LYS A 253 1.49 16.86 -5.87
CA LYS A 253 1.07 17.91 -6.83
C LYS A 253 -0.41 17.84 -7.19
N GLN A 254 -1.13 16.77 -6.84
CA GLN A 254 -2.56 16.67 -7.10
C GLN A 254 -3.38 17.57 -6.18
N ILE A 255 -2.83 17.95 -5.03
CA ILE A 255 -3.47 19.00 -4.23
C ILE A 255 -3.16 20.34 -4.92
N PRO A 256 -4.17 21.15 -5.24
CA PRO A 256 -3.98 22.48 -5.81
C PRO A 256 -3.16 23.41 -4.90
N ALA A 257 -3.08 23.07 -3.61
CA ALA A 257 -2.33 23.70 -2.56
C ALA A 257 -0.83 23.56 -2.80
N GLY A 258 -0.10 24.67 -2.81
CA GLY A 258 1.34 24.63 -2.68
C GLY A 258 1.72 24.23 -1.25
N ASP A 259 1.86 25.21 -0.36
CA ASP A 259 2.17 24.97 1.04
C ASP A 259 0.90 25.02 1.91
N LEU A 260 0.94 24.24 3.00
CA LEU A 260 -0.02 24.30 4.10
C LEU A 260 0.57 25.13 5.24
N ILE A 261 -0.18 26.13 5.68
CA ILE A 261 0.15 26.97 6.83
C ILE A 261 -0.80 26.59 7.95
N GLU A 262 -0.24 26.29 9.12
CA GLU A 262 -0.99 25.98 10.34
C GLU A 262 -0.64 27.02 11.40
N ILE A 263 -1.66 27.73 11.91
CA ILE A 263 -1.49 28.74 12.94
C ILE A 263 -2.35 28.35 14.14
N GLY A 264 -1.70 28.06 15.28
CA GLY A 264 -2.39 27.78 16.54
C GLY A 264 -2.92 29.06 17.16
N THR A 265 -4.22 29.13 17.43
CA THR A 265 -4.86 30.28 18.07
C THR A 265 -6.18 29.89 18.75
N ASP A 266 -6.56 30.62 19.80
CA ASP A 266 -7.69 30.25 20.66
C ASP A 266 -9.05 30.50 20.01
N THR A 267 -9.14 31.59 19.25
CA THR A 267 -10.40 32.05 18.67
C THR A 267 -10.19 32.51 17.25
N MET A 268 -11.19 32.23 16.42
CA MET A 268 -11.27 32.73 15.07
C MET A 268 -12.72 33.15 14.82
N ASN A 269 -12.91 34.33 14.23
CA ASN A 269 -14.23 34.81 13.85
C ASN A 269 -14.40 34.70 12.32
N ASP A 270 -15.63 34.63 11.86
CA ASP A 270 -15.92 34.46 10.42
C ASP A 270 -15.45 35.65 9.59
N ALA A 271 -15.44 36.87 10.15
CA ALA A 271 -14.96 38.06 9.45
C ALA A 271 -13.47 37.96 9.07
N VAL A 272 -12.64 37.46 9.98
CA VAL A 272 -11.21 37.24 9.75
C VAL A 272 -11.00 36.11 8.75
N LEU A 273 -11.79 35.04 8.83
CA LEU A 273 -11.73 33.95 7.85
C LEU A 273 -12.03 34.46 6.44
N GLU A 274 -13.05 35.30 6.28
CA GLU A 274 -13.40 35.91 5.00
C GLU A 274 -12.33 36.90 4.50
N GLU A 275 -11.73 37.69 5.40
CA GLU A 275 -10.64 38.59 5.05
C GLU A 275 -9.40 37.82 4.55
N ILE A 276 -9.07 36.71 5.22
CA ILE A 276 -7.99 35.82 4.79
C ILE A 276 -8.35 35.20 3.43
N ARG A 277 -9.56 34.65 3.26
CA ARG A 277 -10.02 34.10 1.96
C ARG A 277 -9.94 35.12 0.81
N GLY A 278 -10.16 36.40 1.11
CA GLY A 278 -10.05 37.50 0.14
C GLY A 278 -8.63 37.72 -0.40
N THR A 279 -7.61 37.11 0.21
CA THR A 279 -6.24 37.14 -0.30
C THR A 279 -6.14 36.20 -1.51
N GLY A 280 -6.07 36.73 -2.74
CA GLY A 280 -6.14 35.95 -3.99
C GLY A 280 -5.08 34.86 -4.22
N MET A 281 -4.14 34.67 -3.29
CA MET A 281 -3.14 33.60 -3.29
C MET A 281 -3.53 32.39 -2.39
N ILE A 282 -4.65 32.51 -1.66
CA ILE A 282 -5.18 31.50 -0.75
C ILE A 282 -6.24 30.66 -1.48
N ILE A 283 -6.13 29.35 -1.34
CA ILE A 283 -7.01 28.37 -1.98
C ILE A 283 -8.12 27.94 -1.04
N SER A 284 -7.78 27.69 0.23
CA SER A 284 -8.76 27.33 1.25
C SER A 284 -8.32 27.79 2.62
N VAL A 285 -9.30 28.11 3.46
CA VAL A 285 -9.12 28.45 4.86
C VAL A 285 -10.13 27.65 5.68
N SER A 286 -9.69 27.06 6.78
CA SER A 286 -10.56 26.44 7.77
C SER A 286 -10.00 26.59 9.16
N PHE A 287 -10.86 26.71 10.17
CA PHE A 287 -10.46 26.74 11.57
C PHE A 287 -11.08 25.53 12.28
N ARG A 288 -10.24 24.67 12.87
CA ARG A 288 -10.67 23.45 13.56
C ARG A 288 -9.75 23.18 14.75
N GLY A 289 -10.33 22.87 15.90
CA GLY A 289 -9.57 22.45 17.08
C GLY A 289 -8.54 23.49 17.60
N GLY A 290 -8.78 24.79 17.42
CA GLY A 290 -7.82 25.84 17.81
C GLY A 290 -6.67 26.02 16.81
N ILE A 291 -6.78 25.48 15.60
CA ILE A 291 -5.78 25.60 14.54
C ILE A 291 -6.45 26.19 13.30
N LEU A 292 -5.85 27.25 12.77
CA LEU A 292 -6.17 27.83 11.47
C LEU A 292 -5.34 27.13 10.40
N HIS A 293 -6.01 26.38 9.53
CA HIS A 293 -5.42 25.69 8.39
C HIS A 293 -5.64 26.51 7.12
N ILE A 294 -4.55 26.89 6.47
CA ILE A 294 -4.55 27.68 5.25
C ILE A 294 -3.78 26.94 4.17
N SER A 295 -4.39 26.83 3.00
CA SER A 295 -3.76 26.31 1.79
C SER A 295 -3.44 27.47 0.85
N ALA A 296 -2.20 27.57 0.41
CA ALA A 296 -1.75 28.62 -0.50
C ALA A 296 -0.76 28.07 -1.53
N LYS A 297 -0.65 28.71 -2.70
CA LYS A 297 0.34 28.30 -3.73
C LYS A 297 1.80 28.48 -3.28
N ASN A 298 2.07 29.44 -2.42
CA ASN A 298 3.40 29.71 -1.84
C ASN A 298 3.21 30.24 -0.42
N GLY A 299 3.41 29.36 0.57
CA GLY A 299 3.10 29.67 1.97
C GLY A 299 3.99 30.77 2.51
N SER A 300 5.27 30.80 2.13
CA SER A 300 6.21 31.82 2.58
C SER A 300 5.83 33.24 2.14
N THR A 301 5.19 33.38 0.97
CA THR A 301 4.74 34.68 0.46
C THR A 301 3.45 35.14 1.14
N VAL A 302 2.57 34.20 1.46
CA VAL A 302 1.24 34.50 2.03
C VAL A 302 1.30 34.65 3.55
N LEU A 303 2.23 33.98 4.23
CA LEU A 303 2.35 34.00 5.69
C LEU A 303 2.42 35.43 6.27
N PRO A 304 3.27 36.35 5.77
CA PRO A 304 3.31 37.72 6.31
C PRO A 304 1.97 38.44 6.21
N ILE A 305 1.21 38.22 5.12
CA ILE A 305 -0.11 38.82 4.91
C ILE A 305 -1.09 38.31 5.97
N ILE A 306 -1.11 37.00 6.20
CA ILE A 306 -1.97 36.36 7.21
C ILE A 306 -1.62 36.89 8.60
N VAL A 307 -0.33 36.95 8.94
CA VAL A 307 0.15 37.47 10.23
C VAL A 307 -0.34 38.90 10.44
N SER A 308 -0.22 39.78 9.43
CA SER A 308 -0.72 41.15 9.53
C SER A 308 -2.25 41.22 9.72
N VAL A 309 -3.02 40.34 9.07
CA VAL A 309 -4.48 40.27 9.29
C VAL A 309 -4.77 39.88 10.74
N LEU A 310 -4.12 38.83 11.26
CA LEU A 310 -4.34 38.36 12.63
C LEU A 310 -3.97 39.44 13.66
N GLU A 311 -2.86 40.15 13.46
CA GLU A 311 -2.43 41.26 14.32
C GLU A 311 -3.45 42.41 14.34
N ARG A 312 -4.01 42.81 13.18
CA ARG A 312 -5.04 43.86 13.11
C ARG A 312 -6.29 43.53 13.92
N HIS A 313 -6.64 42.24 13.98
CA HIS A 313 -7.78 41.74 14.74
C HIS A 313 -7.42 41.36 16.18
N SER A 314 -6.19 41.67 16.64
CA SER A 314 -5.70 41.35 17.98
C SER A 314 -5.77 39.85 18.32
N ILE A 315 -5.62 38.99 17.31
CA ILE A 315 -5.61 37.53 17.48
C ILE A 315 -4.20 37.09 17.85
N VAL A 316 -4.07 36.45 19.00
CA VAL A 316 -2.79 35.94 19.49
C VAL A 316 -2.48 34.61 18.81
N MET A 317 -1.32 34.56 18.15
CA MET A 317 -0.77 33.32 17.59
C MET A 317 0.08 32.61 18.63
N LYS A 318 -0.19 31.33 18.84
CA LYS A 318 0.56 30.46 19.77
C LYS A 318 1.63 29.65 19.05
N SER A 319 1.39 29.30 17.79
CA SER A 319 2.31 28.55 16.95
C SER A 319 2.06 28.90 15.49
N ILE A 320 3.11 28.77 14.67
CA ILE A 320 3.04 28.91 13.22
C ILE A 320 3.92 27.80 12.62
N ALA A 321 3.39 27.08 11.65
CA ALA A 321 4.14 26.12 10.85
C ALA A 321 3.81 26.31 9.37
N ILE A 322 4.83 26.23 8.51
CA ILE A 322 4.66 26.04 7.07
C ILE A 322 5.18 24.65 6.76
N ARG A 323 4.35 23.83 6.14
CA ARG A 323 4.72 22.49 5.69
C ARG A 323 4.24 22.24 4.28
N ARG A 324 4.95 21.37 3.57
CA ARG A 324 4.44 20.79 2.34
C ARG A 324 3.32 19.80 2.66
N PRO A 325 2.35 19.60 1.76
CA PRO A 325 1.34 18.58 1.94
C PRO A 325 1.98 17.19 2.07
N SER A 326 1.54 16.45 3.08
CA SER A 326 1.86 15.04 3.26
C SER A 326 1.00 14.19 2.33
N LEU A 327 1.36 12.91 2.14
CA LEU A 327 0.44 11.98 1.46
C LEU A 327 -0.91 11.83 2.17
N GLU A 328 -0.96 12.07 3.47
CA GLU A 328 -2.21 12.07 4.23
C GLU A 328 -3.13 13.19 3.76
N ASP A 329 -2.60 14.41 3.59
CA ASP A 329 -3.38 15.54 3.06
C ASP A 329 -3.88 15.23 1.63
N VAL A 330 -3.07 14.54 0.81
CA VAL A 330 -3.47 14.15 -0.55
C VAL A 330 -4.64 13.17 -0.47
N PHE A 331 -4.54 12.17 0.38
CA PHE A 331 -5.60 11.19 0.57
C PHE A 331 -6.90 11.85 1.07
N ILE A 332 -6.81 12.74 2.06
CA ILE A 332 -7.96 13.49 2.58
C ILE A 332 -8.57 14.37 1.49
N TYR A 333 -7.74 15.04 0.69
CA TYR A 333 -8.20 15.88 -0.42
C TYR A 333 -8.98 15.06 -1.46
N LEU A 334 -8.49 13.87 -1.82
CA LEU A 334 -9.10 13.02 -2.84
C LEU A 334 -10.35 12.28 -2.34
N THR A 335 -10.40 11.91 -1.05
CA THR A 335 -11.48 11.07 -0.49
C THR A 335 -12.47 11.83 0.40
N GLY A 336 -12.09 13.02 0.87
CA GLY A 336 -12.86 13.81 1.83
C GLY A 336 -12.87 13.26 3.26
N LYS A 337 -12.01 12.28 3.61
CA LYS A 337 -11.99 11.59 4.91
C LYS A 337 -10.58 11.34 5.41
N ASN A 338 -10.42 11.19 6.73
CA ASN A 338 -9.18 10.69 7.31
C ASN A 338 -9.10 9.16 7.16
N LEU A 339 -7.88 8.62 7.15
CA LEU A 339 -7.66 7.17 7.13
C LEU A 339 -8.10 6.47 8.42
N ASP A 340 -8.04 7.18 9.54
CA ASP A 340 -8.41 6.66 10.85
C ASP A 340 -9.93 6.58 11.09
N ASP A 341 -10.73 7.26 10.26
CA ASP A 341 -12.20 7.28 10.39
C ASP A 341 -12.85 5.90 10.16
N GLY A 342 -12.09 4.93 9.62
CA GLY A 342 -12.51 3.53 9.49
C GLY A 342 -12.75 2.82 10.83
N ASN A 343 -12.29 3.37 11.96
CA ASN A 343 -12.50 2.81 13.29
C ASN A 343 -13.78 3.31 14.00
N THR A 344 -14.54 4.25 13.43
CA THR A 344 -15.68 4.87 14.12
C THR A 344 -17.01 4.55 13.46
N THR A 345 -17.49 3.30 13.53
CA THR A 345 -18.93 2.99 13.49
C THR A 345 -19.23 1.60 14.08
N ALA A 346 -19.24 1.53 15.41
CA ALA A 346 -20.02 0.55 16.17
C ALA A 346 -20.56 1.21 17.46
N THR A 347 -21.18 2.38 17.34
CA THR A 347 -22.01 2.92 18.41
C THR A 347 -23.31 2.14 18.42
N VAL A 348 -23.40 1.18 19.35
CA VAL A 348 -24.62 0.46 19.68
C VAL A 348 -25.68 1.48 20.12
N SER A 349 -26.63 1.73 19.25
CA SER A 349 -27.91 2.36 19.59
C SER A 349 -28.73 1.37 20.42
N GLY A 350 -28.57 1.41 21.74
CA GLY A 350 -29.40 0.68 22.70
C GLY A 350 -30.27 1.64 23.50
N GLN A 351 -31.40 2.07 22.94
CA GLN A 351 -32.44 2.77 23.70
C GLN A 351 -33.29 1.75 24.49
N ARG A 352 -33.35 2.00 25.80
CA ARG A 352 -34.50 1.84 26.73
C ARG A 352 -35.16 0.46 26.89
N GLY A 353 -35.03 -0.06 28.11
CA GLY A 353 -35.95 -1.02 28.72
C GLY A 353 -36.04 -0.80 30.22
N ASN A 354 -36.83 0.21 30.63
CA ASN A 354 -37.18 0.50 32.01
C ASN A 354 -38.25 -0.51 32.48
N ARG A 355 -38.03 -1.24 33.57
CA ARG A 355 -39.10 -1.73 34.47
C ARG A 355 -38.53 -2.28 35.77
N LYS A 356 -38.89 -1.56 36.83
CA LYS A 356 -39.13 -1.92 38.25
C LYS A 356 -38.59 -3.24 38.78
#